data_AF-A0A8T0CH28-F1
#
_entry.id   AF-A0A8T0CH28-F1
#
_cell.length_a   1.000
_cell.length_b   1.000
_cell.length_c   1.000
_cell.angle_alpha   90.00
_cell.angle_beta   90.00
_cell.angle_gamma   90.00
#
_symmetry.space_group_name_H-M   'P 1'
#
loop_
_entity.id
_entity.type
_entity.pdbx_description
1 polymer ?
#
loop_
_entity_poly.entity_id
_entity_poly.type
_entity_poly.pdbx_seq_one_letter_code
_entity_poly.pdbx_strand_id
1 'polypeptide(L)'
;MMGDFESSFPAVDTTNEAVAPGGSITGSTMPYRAPEASTYQEYEDEPEVLREWRERRDLQIQHRDEISASKKAETVKAAQEAIDEFYENYNNKRDKQVAQTRKEAEEFLKNREDTTAGGTSWERIAKLVDLSGKGTTGGAAGSGKAKMRELLLSLRKDQNAPGATGV
;
A
#
# COMPACT_ATOMS: atom_id res chain seq x y z
N MET A 1 10.81 -18.02 1.91
CA MET A 1 11.52 -18.37 0.67
C MET A 1 12.85 -17.62 0.63
N MET A 2 13.84 -18.10 1.39
CA MET A 2 15.16 -17.45 1.52
C MET A 2 16.30 -18.48 1.43
N GLY A 3 16.01 -19.71 0.98
CA GLY A 3 16.98 -20.81 0.94
C GLY A 3 17.40 -21.26 -0.47
N ASP A 4 16.69 -20.84 -1.52
CA ASP A 4 16.94 -21.32 -2.89
C ASP A 4 18.06 -20.57 -3.63
N PHE A 5 18.53 -19.43 -3.10
CA PHE A 5 19.62 -18.67 -3.71
C PHE A 5 21.00 -19.21 -3.31
N GLU A 6 21.13 -19.80 -2.12
CA GLU A 6 22.43 -20.26 -1.59
C GLU A 6 22.86 -21.64 -2.13
N SER A 7 21.93 -22.44 -2.66
CA SER A 7 22.21 -23.81 -3.14
C SER A 7 22.71 -23.89 -4.59
N SER A 8 22.65 -22.79 -5.34
CA SER A 8 22.97 -22.77 -6.78
C SER A 8 24.39 -22.32 -7.11
N PHE A 9 25.21 -22.00 -6.10
CA PHE A 9 26.62 -21.67 -6.30
C PHE A 9 27.50 -22.76 -5.70
N PRO A 10 28.44 -23.35 -6.47
CA PRO A 10 29.43 -24.24 -5.88
C PRO A 10 30.20 -23.48 -4.80
N ALA A 11 30.40 -24.10 -3.64
CA ALA A 11 31.21 -23.52 -2.57
C ALA A 11 32.61 -23.24 -3.13
N VAL A 12 32.92 -21.98 -3.37
CA VAL A 12 34.25 -21.56 -3.80
C VAL A 12 35.13 -21.69 -2.56
N ASP A 13 35.93 -22.75 -2.51
CA ASP A 13 36.96 -22.92 -1.49
C ASP A 13 37.96 -21.77 -1.65
N THR A 14 37.81 -20.72 -0.86
CA THR A 14 38.68 -19.52 -0.92
C THR A 14 40.06 -19.79 -0.32
N THR A 15 40.32 -21.01 0.14
CA THR A 15 41.58 -21.43 0.73
C THR A 15 42.54 -21.86 -0.37
N ASN A 16 43.12 -20.88 -1.08
CA ASN A 16 44.23 -21.14 -1.98
C ASN A 16 45.49 -21.40 -1.15
N GLU A 17 45.81 -22.66 -0.88
CA GLU A 17 47.00 -23.09 -0.12
C GLU A 17 48.33 -22.68 -0.79
N ALA A 18 48.28 -22.18 -2.02
CA ALA A 18 49.42 -21.65 -2.77
C ALA A 18 49.78 -20.17 -2.44
N VAL A 19 49.14 -19.53 -1.46
CA VAL A 19 49.41 -18.12 -1.10
C VAL A 19 50.10 -18.03 0.26
N ALA A 20 51.42 -17.83 0.24
CA ALA A 20 52.19 -17.44 1.42
C ALA A 20 51.71 -16.07 1.96
N PRO A 21 51.94 -15.73 3.25
CA PRO A 21 51.43 -14.50 3.85
C PRO A 21 52.13 -13.30 3.21
N GLY A 22 51.49 -12.73 2.19
CA GLY A 22 52.11 -11.76 1.29
C GLY A 22 51.62 -11.78 -0.16
N GLY A 23 50.48 -12.40 -0.48
CA GLY A 23 49.69 -12.08 -1.68
C GLY A 23 50.34 -12.27 -3.05
N SER A 24 51.44 -13.03 -3.17
CA SER A 24 52.09 -13.31 -4.46
C SER A 24 51.75 -14.72 -4.95
N ILE A 25 50.87 -14.82 -5.96
CA ILE A 25 50.61 -16.06 -6.71
C ILE A 25 51.66 -16.20 -7.80
N THR A 26 52.86 -16.66 -7.47
CA THR A 26 53.86 -17.07 -8.48
C THR A 26 54.72 -18.22 -7.96
N GLY A 27 54.34 -19.45 -8.26
CA GLY A 27 55.16 -20.65 -8.04
C GLY A 27 56.26 -20.77 -9.09
N SER A 28 57.22 -19.84 -9.12
CA SER A 28 58.44 -19.93 -9.93
C SER A 28 59.55 -19.10 -9.29
N THR A 29 60.63 -19.76 -8.90
CA THR A 29 61.80 -19.18 -8.20
C THR A 29 62.78 -18.45 -9.13
N MET A 30 62.35 -18.08 -10.34
CA MET A 30 63.20 -17.36 -11.29
C MET A 30 62.96 -15.85 -11.17
N PRO A 31 64.00 -15.02 -11.09
CA PRO A 31 63.83 -13.57 -11.03
C PRO A 31 63.15 -13.09 -12.32
N TYR A 32 62.03 -12.37 -12.17
CA TYR A 32 61.33 -11.74 -13.28
C TYR A 32 62.24 -10.70 -13.94
N ARG A 33 62.78 -11.04 -15.12
CA ARG A 33 63.46 -10.10 -16.00
C ARG A 33 62.36 -9.37 -16.79
N ALA A 34 62.13 -8.10 -16.47
CA ALA A 34 61.28 -7.26 -17.30
C ALA A 34 61.84 -7.28 -18.74
N PRO A 35 61.01 -7.49 -19.78
CA PRO A 35 61.48 -7.44 -21.14
C PRO A 35 62.08 -6.04 -21.35
N GLU A 36 63.39 -6.01 -21.62
CA GLU A 36 64.08 -4.81 -22.06
C GLU A 36 63.35 -4.25 -23.27
N ALA A 37 62.93 -2.99 -23.15
CA ALA A 37 61.97 -2.30 -24.01
C ALA A 37 62.09 -2.78 -25.46
N SER A 38 61.27 -3.76 -25.81
CA SER A 38 61.09 -4.19 -27.18
C SER A 38 60.62 -2.94 -27.90
N THR A 39 61.41 -2.50 -28.88
CA THR A 39 61.08 -1.43 -29.81
C THR A 39 59.69 -1.75 -30.34
N TYR A 40 58.66 -1.15 -29.74
CA TYR A 40 57.32 -1.20 -30.28
C TYR A 40 57.46 -0.49 -31.61
N GLN A 41 57.43 -1.25 -32.71
CA GLN A 41 57.08 -0.63 -33.97
C GLN A 41 55.70 -0.03 -33.74
N GLU A 42 55.69 1.30 -33.68
CA GLU A 42 54.48 2.10 -33.71
C GLU A 42 53.80 1.78 -35.05
N TYR A 43 52.97 0.74 -35.04
CA TYR A 43 52.01 0.52 -36.11
C TYR A 43 51.05 1.71 -35.99
N GLU A 44 51.31 2.77 -36.75
CA GLU A 44 50.50 4.00 -36.70
C GLU A 44 49.03 3.73 -37.07
N ASP A 45 48.73 2.62 -37.75
CA ASP A 45 47.39 2.22 -38.13
C ASP A 45 46.94 0.98 -37.32
N GLU A 46 45.91 1.15 -36.49
CA GLU A 46 45.26 0.03 -35.80
C GLU A 46 44.67 -0.94 -36.85
N PRO A 47 44.90 -2.27 -36.73
CA PRO A 47 44.38 -3.26 -37.67
C PRO A 47 42.87 -3.09 -37.90
N GLU A 48 42.42 -3.10 -39.15
CA GLU A 48 41.02 -2.85 -39.52
C GLU A 48 40.03 -3.74 -38.75
N VAL A 49 40.40 -5.00 -38.48
CA VAL A 49 39.60 -5.96 -37.70
C VAL A 49 39.38 -5.48 -36.26
N LEU A 50 40.39 -4.86 -35.63
CA LEU A 50 40.27 -4.31 -34.29
C LEU A 50 39.40 -3.06 -34.27
N ARG A 51 39.52 -2.21 -35.31
CA ARG A 51 38.65 -1.04 -35.48
C ARG A 51 37.17 -1.44 -35.60
N GLU A 52 36.85 -2.36 -36.49
CA GLU A 52 35.48 -2.86 -36.68
C GLU A 52 34.92 -3.52 -35.42
N TRP A 53 35.77 -4.25 -34.68
CA TRP A 53 35.38 -4.87 -33.42
C TRP A 53 35.05 -3.82 -32.34
N ARG A 54 35.87 -2.77 -32.21
CA ARG A 54 35.61 -1.66 -31.28
C ARG A 54 34.33 -0.93 -31.63
N GLU A 55 34.14 -0.57 -32.90
CA GLU A 55 32.92 0.09 -33.37
C GLU A 55 31.67 -0.76 -33.07
N ARG A 56 31.70 -2.07 -33.35
CA ARG A 56 30.58 -2.97 -33.05
C ARG A 56 30.29 -3.07 -31.56
N ARG A 57 31.34 -3.16 -30.73
CA ARG A 57 31.21 -3.19 -29.27
C ARG A 57 30.62 -1.89 -28.75
N ASP A 58 31.13 -0.76 -29.20
CA ASP A 58 30.68 0.56 -28.75
C ASP A 58 29.22 0.81 -29.15
N LEU A 59 28.81 0.40 -30.35
CA LEU A 59 27.41 0.42 -30.77
C LEU A 59 26.52 -0.46 -29.88
N GLN A 60 26.97 -1.65 -29.50
CA GLN A 60 26.21 -2.53 -28.59
C GLN A 60 26.09 -1.93 -27.18
N ILE A 61 27.14 -1.28 -26.69
CA ILE A 61 27.13 -0.58 -25.40
C ILE A 61 26.16 0.60 -25.46
N GLN A 62 26.26 1.45 -26.48
CA GLN A 62 25.36 2.59 -26.67
C GLN A 62 23.91 2.13 -26.73
N HIS A 63 23.59 1.09 -27.51
CA HIS A 63 22.23 0.56 -27.59
C HIS A 63 21.71 0.07 -26.24
N ARG A 64 22.56 -0.62 -25.46
CA ARG A 64 22.18 -1.09 -24.12
C ARG A 64 21.96 0.07 -23.15
N ASP A 65 22.80 1.09 -23.23
CA ASP A 65 22.73 2.27 -22.38
C ASP A 65 21.49 3.12 -22.72
N GLU A 66 21.13 3.24 -24.01
CA GLU A 66 19.88 3.86 -24.48
C GLU A 66 18.65 3.12 -23.93
N ILE A 67 18.62 1.78 -24.03
CA ILE A 67 17.52 0.98 -23.48
C ILE A 67 17.43 1.16 -21.96
N SER A 68 18.58 1.15 -21.26
CA SER A 68 18.62 1.35 -19.82
C SER A 68 18.10 2.72 -19.42
N ALA A 69 18.49 3.77 -20.16
CA ALA A 69 18.02 5.13 -19.96
C ALA A 69 16.52 5.26 -20.21
N SER A 70 15.99 4.67 -21.29
CA SER A 70 14.54 4.66 -21.58
C SER A 70 13.75 3.99 -20.47
N LYS A 71 14.16 2.79 -20.04
CA LYS A 71 13.50 2.06 -18.95
C LYS A 71 13.55 2.84 -17.63
N LYS A 72 14.66 3.51 -17.34
CA LYS A 72 14.77 4.39 -16.17
C LYS A 72 13.81 5.58 -16.27
N ALA A 73 13.70 6.20 -17.43
CA ALA A 73 12.76 7.30 -17.63
C ALA A 73 11.29 6.83 -17.50
N GLU A 74 10.95 5.68 -18.07
CA GLU A 74 9.61 5.07 -17.97
C GLU A 74 9.25 4.73 -16.52
N THR A 75 10.18 4.13 -15.76
CA THR A 75 9.95 3.81 -14.34
C THR A 75 9.77 5.05 -13.48
N VAL A 76 10.53 6.13 -13.74
CA VAL A 76 10.34 7.41 -13.05
C VAL A 76 8.99 8.02 -13.40
N LYS A 77 8.59 8.00 -14.67
CA LYS A 77 7.29 8.50 -15.13
C LYS A 77 6.13 7.72 -14.51
N ALA A 78 6.20 6.39 -14.52
CA ALA A 78 5.21 5.53 -13.90
C ALA A 78 5.12 5.75 -12.37
N ALA A 79 6.26 5.99 -11.70
CA ALA A 79 6.27 6.31 -10.28
C ALA A 79 5.61 7.67 -9.99
N GLN A 80 5.82 8.68 -10.83
CA GLN A 80 5.15 9.98 -10.71
C GLN A 80 3.64 9.84 -10.92
N GLU A 81 3.22 9.16 -11.99
CA GLU A 81 1.80 8.91 -12.28
C GLU A 81 1.11 8.14 -11.14
N ALA A 82 1.79 7.15 -10.55
CA ALA A 82 1.26 6.41 -9.40
C ALA A 82 1.10 7.28 -8.15
N ILE A 83 1.98 8.26 -7.94
CA ILE A 83 1.86 9.22 -6.84
C ILE A 83 0.66 10.14 -7.06
N ASP A 84 0.51 10.66 -8.28
CA ASP A 84 -0.61 11.54 -8.63
C ASP A 84 -1.95 10.81 -8.49
N GLU A 85 -2.04 9.58 -9.03
CA GLU A 85 -3.22 8.72 -8.89
C GLU A 85 -3.55 8.43 -7.42
N PHE A 86 -2.54 8.19 -6.58
CA PHE A 86 -2.76 7.97 -5.15
C PHE A 86 -3.41 9.18 -4.49
N TYR A 87 -2.92 10.39 -4.75
CA TYR A 87 -3.48 11.61 -4.15
C TYR A 87 -4.88 11.92 -4.68
N GLU A 88 -5.13 11.75 -5.99
CA GLU A 88 -6.46 11.90 -6.56
C GLU A 88 -7.45 10.92 -5.94
N ASN A 89 -7.09 9.64 -5.87
CA ASN A 89 -7.94 8.61 -5.28
C ASN A 89 -8.17 8.84 -3.78
N TYR A 90 -7.15 9.26 -3.04
CA TYR A 90 -7.25 9.59 -1.63
C TYR A 90 -8.20 10.76 -1.39
N ASN A 91 -8.02 11.86 -2.13
CA ASN A 91 -8.84 13.06 -2.01
C ASN A 91 -10.30 12.74 -2.38
N ASN A 92 -10.53 12.05 -3.50
CA ASN A 92 -11.87 11.61 -3.90
C ASN A 92 -12.54 10.73 -2.84
N LYS A 93 -11.79 9.82 -2.19
CA LYS A 93 -12.31 8.98 -1.12
C LYS A 93 -12.62 9.80 0.14
N ARG A 94 -11.74 10.73 0.51
CA ARG A 94 -11.93 11.64 1.64
C ARG A 94 -13.17 12.51 1.43
N ASP A 95 -13.31 13.13 0.27
CA ASP A 95 -14.44 14.01 -0.04
C ASP A 95 -15.76 13.25 -0.03
N LYS A 96 -15.79 12.03 -0.60
CA LYS A 96 -16.95 11.14 -0.51
C LYS A 96 -17.30 10.79 0.94
N GLN A 97 -16.32 10.48 1.77
CA GLN A 97 -16.54 10.19 3.19
C GLN A 97 -17.07 11.41 3.95
N VAL A 98 -16.48 12.59 3.74
CA VAL A 98 -16.93 13.83 4.36
C VAL A 98 -18.35 14.17 3.92
N ALA A 99 -18.66 14.05 2.62
CA ALA A 99 -20.01 14.26 2.09
C ALA A 99 -21.02 13.26 2.69
N GLN A 100 -20.65 11.99 2.81
CA GLN A 100 -21.48 10.97 3.44
C GLN A 100 -21.74 11.28 4.91
N THR A 101 -20.71 11.57 5.71
CA THR A 101 -20.88 11.94 7.12
C THR A 101 -21.71 13.21 7.29
N ARG A 102 -21.55 14.18 6.40
CA ARG A 102 -22.38 15.39 6.40
C ARG A 102 -23.85 15.06 6.12
N LYS A 103 -24.12 14.23 5.11
CA LYS A 103 -25.47 13.77 4.80
C LYS A 103 -26.09 13.00 5.95
N GLU A 104 -25.35 12.08 6.57
CA GLU A 104 -25.80 11.34 7.75
C GLU A 104 -26.08 12.27 8.95
N ALA A 105 -25.25 13.31 9.15
CA ALA A 105 -25.49 14.31 10.18
C ALA A 105 -26.75 15.13 9.91
N GLU A 106 -26.97 15.56 8.66
CA GLU A 106 -28.18 16.27 8.25
C GLU A 106 -29.44 15.39 8.39
N GLU A 107 -29.36 14.11 8.01
CA GLU A 107 -30.44 13.13 8.23
C GLU A 107 -30.69 12.87 9.71
N PHE A 108 -29.63 12.79 10.52
CA PHE A 108 -29.76 12.63 11.97
C PHE A 108 -30.45 13.85 12.61
N LEU A 109 -30.08 15.06 12.21
CA LEU A 109 -30.71 16.30 12.69
C LEU A 109 -32.18 16.37 12.27
N LYS A 110 -32.50 16.05 11.00
CA LYS A 110 -33.89 15.98 10.53
C LYS A 110 -34.70 14.94 11.31
N ASN A 111 -34.19 13.73 11.48
CA ASN A 111 -34.85 12.69 12.28
C ASN A 111 -35.06 13.12 13.73
N ARG A 112 -34.12 13.88 14.31
CA ARG A 112 -34.26 14.44 15.65
C ARG A 112 -35.38 15.49 15.69
N GLU A 113 -35.41 16.41 14.72
CA GLU A 113 -36.46 17.43 14.61
C GLU A 113 -37.84 16.80 14.40
N ASP A 114 -37.97 15.80 13.51
CA ASP A 114 -39.20 15.01 13.28
C ASP A 114 -39.60 14.14 14.48
N THR A 115 -38.64 13.77 15.33
CA THR A 115 -38.93 13.09 16.60
C THR A 115 -39.51 14.05 17.63
N THR A 116 -39.18 15.34 17.54
CA THR A 116 -39.72 16.39 18.41
C THR A 116 -40.98 17.06 17.88
N ALA A 117 -41.20 17.07 16.56
CA ALA A 117 -42.32 17.72 15.91
C ALA A 117 -43.48 16.73 15.63
N GLY A 118 -44.58 16.88 16.38
CA GLY A 118 -45.86 16.25 16.09
C GLY A 118 -46.10 14.89 16.77
N GLY A 119 -47.27 14.78 17.42
CA GLY A 119 -47.74 13.58 18.13
C GLY A 119 -47.94 13.80 19.63
N THR A 120 -48.50 12.80 20.31
CA THR A 120 -48.64 12.83 21.78
C THR A 120 -47.26 12.72 22.45
N SER A 121 -47.13 13.18 23.70
CA SER A 121 -45.87 13.02 24.47
C SER A 121 -45.34 11.59 24.48
N TRP A 122 -46.22 10.59 24.47
CA TRP A 122 -45.87 9.17 24.44
C TRP A 122 -45.38 8.68 23.09
N GLU A 123 -45.84 9.24 21.98
CA GLU A 123 -45.27 8.97 20.65
C GLU A 123 -43.83 9.47 20.53
N ARG A 124 -43.52 10.63 21.14
CA ARG A 124 -42.15 11.16 21.23
C ARG A 124 -41.25 10.26 22.06
N ILE A 125 -41.72 9.82 23.23
CA ILE A 125 -40.98 8.90 24.12
C ILE A 125 -40.74 7.56 23.41
N ALA A 126 -41.73 7.02 22.70
CA ALA A 126 -41.61 5.75 21.99
C ALA A 126 -40.65 5.79 20.78
N LYS A 127 -40.43 6.97 20.18
CA LYS A 127 -39.39 7.16 19.13
C LYS A 127 -37.97 7.21 19.73
N LEU A 128 -37.81 7.74 20.94
CA LEU A 128 -36.51 7.85 21.63
C LEU A 128 -36.06 6.54 22.29
N VAL A 129 -37.02 5.74 22.76
CA VAL A 129 -36.74 4.44 23.37
C VAL A 129 -36.58 3.40 22.27
N ASP A 130 -35.47 2.68 22.26
CA ASP A 130 -35.26 1.57 21.32
C ASP A 130 -36.25 0.43 21.59
N LEU A 131 -37.37 0.46 20.86
CA LEU A 131 -38.38 -0.58 20.84
C LEU A 131 -38.08 -1.65 19.77
N SER A 132 -36.88 -1.72 19.20
CA SER A 132 -36.53 -2.71 18.15
C SER A 132 -35.98 -4.05 18.68
N GLY A 133 -35.79 -4.19 20.01
CA GLY A 133 -35.28 -5.42 20.62
C GLY A 133 -36.03 -6.68 20.16
N LYS A 134 -35.28 -7.72 19.75
CA LYS A 134 -35.83 -8.99 19.22
C LYS A 134 -36.90 -9.59 20.16
N GLY A 135 -38.13 -9.68 19.66
CA GLY A 135 -39.24 -10.37 20.32
C GLY A 135 -40.17 -9.47 21.14
N THR A 136 -41.30 -10.04 21.56
CA THR A 136 -42.33 -9.36 22.38
C THR A 136 -41.82 -8.87 23.74
N THR A 137 -40.68 -9.41 24.20
CA THR A 137 -40.11 -9.16 25.52
C THR A 137 -39.08 -8.02 25.57
N GLY A 138 -38.59 -7.52 24.43
CA GLY A 138 -37.67 -6.37 24.36
C GLY A 138 -36.37 -6.56 25.14
N GLY A 139 -35.39 -7.21 24.50
CA GLY A 139 -34.05 -7.45 25.08
C GLY A 139 -33.81 -8.91 25.47
N ALA A 140 -32.65 -9.19 26.08
CA ALA A 140 -32.26 -10.53 26.49
C ALA A 140 -33.29 -11.17 27.45
N ALA A 141 -33.51 -12.48 27.28
CA ALA A 141 -34.38 -13.25 28.16
C ALA A 141 -33.98 -13.06 29.64
N GLY A 142 -34.96 -12.80 30.51
CA GLY A 142 -34.74 -12.52 31.93
C GLY A 142 -34.58 -11.05 32.31
N SER A 143 -34.55 -10.11 31.36
CA SER A 143 -34.39 -8.68 31.67
C SER A 143 -35.63 -8.00 32.28
N GLY A 144 -36.80 -8.66 32.31
CA GLY A 144 -38.05 -8.10 32.88
C GLY A 144 -38.68 -6.93 32.12
N LYS A 145 -38.10 -6.51 30.98
CA LYS A 145 -38.51 -5.31 30.21
C LYS A 145 -39.81 -5.49 29.39
N ALA A 146 -40.40 -6.69 29.39
CA ALA A 146 -41.60 -7.01 28.63
C ALA A 146 -42.81 -6.16 29.04
N LYS A 147 -43.08 -6.03 30.35
CA LYS A 147 -44.21 -5.23 30.88
C LYS A 147 -44.04 -3.74 30.59
N MET A 148 -42.81 -3.23 30.70
CA MET A 148 -42.49 -1.83 30.36
C MET A 148 -42.71 -1.57 28.87
N ARG A 149 -42.30 -2.48 27.99
CA ARG A 149 -42.55 -2.38 26.55
C ARG A 149 -44.05 -2.38 26.24
N GLU A 150 -44.82 -3.27 26.85
CA GLU A 150 -46.27 -3.36 26.68
C GLU A 150 -46.96 -2.04 27.09
N LEU A 151 -46.57 -1.50 28.25
CA LEU A 151 -47.06 -0.21 28.74
C LEU A 151 -46.70 0.96 27.80
N LEU A 152 -45.47 1.01 27.29
CA LEU A 152 -45.05 2.06 26.35
C LEU A 152 -45.80 1.96 25.01
N LEU A 153 -46.12 0.75 24.55
CA LEU A 153 -46.91 0.54 23.33
C LEU A 153 -48.39 0.90 23.51
N SER A 154 -48.97 0.68 24.69
CA SER A 154 -50.35 1.10 24.98
C SER A 154 -50.46 2.61 25.08
N LEU A 155 -49.56 3.24 25.84
CA LEU A 155 -49.50 4.70 26.01
C LEU A 155 -49.21 5.45 24.70
N ARG A 156 -48.44 4.85 23.79
CA ARG A 156 -48.23 5.39 22.44
C ARG A 156 -49.52 5.47 21.61
N LYS A 157 -50.40 4.47 21.72
CA LYS A 157 -51.63 4.36 20.91
C LYS A 157 -52.79 5.16 21.48
N ASP A 158 -52.75 5.48 22.77
CA ASP A 158 -53.81 6.17 23.48
C ASP A 158 -53.64 7.70 23.38
N GLN A 159 -54.59 8.36 22.72
CA GLN A 159 -54.59 9.82 22.57
C GLN A 159 -54.96 10.57 23.85
N ASN A 160 -55.63 9.90 24.79
CA ASN A 160 -56.03 10.47 26.09
C ASN A 160 -55.13 10.02 27.23
N ALA A 161 -53.97 9.43 26.91
CA ALA A 161 -53.01 9.00 27.90
C ALA A 161 -52.60 10.17 28.82
N PRO A 162 -52.33 9.91 30.12
CA PRO A 162 -51.90 10.95 31.04
C PRO A 162 -50.62 11.62 30.51
N GLY A 163 -50.62 12.96 30.42
CA GLY A 163 -49.51 13.75 29.87
C GLY A 163 -49.42 13.77 28.34
N ALA A 164 -50.37 13.20 27.61
CA ALA A 164 -50.37 13.16 26.14
C ALA A 164 -50.41 14.55 25.48
N THR A 165 -51.09 15.52 26.10
CA THR A 165 -51.31 16.87 25.56
C THR A 165 -50.19 17.88 25.85
N GLY A 166 -49.15 17.48 26.59
CA GLY A 166 -47.93 18.28 26.78
C GLY A 166 -48.18 19.75 27.10
N VAL A 167 -48.64 20.04 28.33
CA VAL A 167 -48.39 21.35 28.95
C VAL A 167 -46.95 21.37 29.46
#